data_AF-A0A438GG18-F1
#
_entry.id   AF-A0A438GG18-F1
#
_cell.length_a   1.000
_cell.length_b   1.000
_cell.length_c   1.000
_cell.angle_alpha   90.00
_cell.angle_beta   90.00
_cell.angle_gamma   90.00
#
_symmetry.space_group_name_H-M   'P 1'
#
loop_
_entity.id
_entity.type
_entity.pdbx_description
1 polymer ?
#
loop_
_entity_poly.entity_id
_entity_poly.type
_entity_poly.pdbx_seq_one_letter_code
_entity_poly.pdbx_strand_id
1 'polypeptide(L)'
;MMQLRLDFQTTKKGSLSMMDYILKLKTLVDNLAAIGEPVTNRDHILQLLGGLGADYNSMVASLTTREDEVSLHSVHTILLTHEQCLSLQNSAAEDHIIFANLTGTSYHLNNKR
;
A
#
# COMPACT_ATOMS: atom_id res chain seq x y z
N MET A 1 -9.15 -26.37 -10.69
CA MET A 1 -7.77 -26.06 -10.28
C MET A 1 -7.22 -24.84 -11.00
N MET A 2 -7.16 -24.81 -12.34
CA MET A 2 -6.61 -23.68 -13.10
C MET A 2 -7.21 -22.30 -12.76
N GLN A 3 -8.52 -22.21 -12.51
CA GLN A 3 -9.15 -20.93 -12.15
C GLN A 3 -8.59 -20.36 -10.84
N LEU A 4 -8.38 -21.18 -9.81
CA LEU A 4 -7.90 -20.71 -8.51
C LEU A 4 -6.44 -20.24 -8.58
N ARG A 5 -5.62 -20.94 -9.39
CA ARG A 5 -4.24 -20.52 -9.65
C ARG A 5 -4.19 -19.22 -10.43
N LEU A 6 -5.06 -19.06 -11.43
CA LEU A 6 -5.20 -17.82 -12.17
C LEU A 6 -5.62 -16.66 -11.25
N ASP A 7 -6.65 -16.88 -10.44
CA ASP A 7 -7.14 -15.88 -9.47
C ASP A 7 -6.01 -15.44 -8.54
N PHE A 8 -5.22 -16.39 -7.99
CA PHE A 8 -4.04 -16.08 -7.19
C PHE A 8 -3.07 -15.19 -7.96
N GLN A 9 -2.67 -15.57 -9.18
CA GLN A 9 -1.68 -14.85 -10.01
C GLN A 9 -2.16 -13.48 -10.52
N THR A 10 -3.46 -13.27 -10.66
CA THR A 10 -4.02 -12.00 -11.18
C THR A 10 -4.58 -11.09 -10.09
N THR A 11 -4.62 -11.53 -8.83
CA THR A 11 -5.15 -10.69 -7.74
C THR A 11 -4.30 -9.42 -7.58
N LYS A 12 -4.97 -8.27 -7.54
CA LYS A 12 -4.37 -6.95 -7.28
C LYS A 12 -5.00 -6.34 -6.03
N LYS A 13 -4.26 -5.46 -5.34
CA LYS A 13 -4.79 -4.65 -4.22
C LYS A 13 -5.93 -3.76 -4.70
N GLY A 14 -5.72 -3.04 -5.81
CA GLY A 14 -6.70 -2.07 -6.31
C GLY A 14 -7.09 -1.05 -5.22
N SER A 15 -8.38 -0.89 -4.98
CA SER A 15 -8.94 -0.02 -3.94
C SER A 15 -9.12 -0.70 -2.58
N LEU A 16 -8.70 -1.95 -2.41
CA LEU A 16 -8.80 -2.66 -1.13
C LEU A 16 -7.85 -2.06 -0.09
N SER A 17 -8.20 -2.19 1.18
CA SER A 17 -7.22 -2.01 2.26
C SER A 17 -6.11 -3.06 2.14
N MET A 18 -4.94 -2.78 2.71
CA MET A 18 -3.84 -3.75 2.73
C MET A 18 -4.25 -5.03 3.48
N MET A 19 -5.02 -4.89 4.56
CA MET A 19 -5.52 -6.04 5.32
C MET A 19 -6.45 -6.92 4.49
N ASP A 20 -7.41 -6.33 3.78
CA ASP A 20 -8.35 -7.09 2.93
C ASP A 20 -7.63 -7.78 1.77
N TYR A 21 -6.63 -7.12 1.20
CA TYR A 21 -5.81 -7.69 0.14
C TYR A 21 -4.98 -8.90 0.62
N ILE A 22 -4.32 -8.78 1.78
CA ILE A 22 -3.58 -9.88 2.41
C ILE A 22 -4.53 -11.05 2.72
N LEU A 23 -5.71 -10.77 3.29
CA LEU A 23 -6.68 -11.81 3.62
C LEU A 23 -7.16 -12.54 2.37
N LYS A 24 -7.47 -11.80 1.29
CA LYS A 24 -7.88 -12.37 0.01
C LYS A 24 -6.82 -13.30 -0.57
N LEU A 25 -5.55 -12.89 -0.58
CA LEU A 25 -4.45 -13.76 -1.03
C LEU A 25 -4.31 -15.00 -0.14
N LYS A 26 -4.41 -14.84 1.18
CA LYS A 26 -4.37 -15.96 2.11
C LYS A 26 -5.47 -16.98 1.82
N THR A 27 -6.71 -16.53 1.59
CA THR A 27 -7.81 -17.43 1.24
C THR A 27 -7.53 -18.20 -0.05
N LEU A 28 -6.95 -17.56 -1.07
CA LEU A 28 -6.57 -18.25 -2.31
C LEU A 28 -5.47 -19.29 -2.08
N VAL A 29 -4.45 -18.96 -1.27
CA VAL A 29 -3.37 -19.88 -0.88
C VAL A 29 -3.89 -21.07 -0.08
N ASP A 30 -4.76 -20.83 0.90
CA ASP A 30 -5.37 -21.89 1.71
C ASP A 30 -6.24 -22.82 0.85
N ASN A 31 -7.02 -22.26 -0.07
CA ASN A 31 -7.83 -23.04 -1.02
C ASN A 31 -6.96 -23.88 -1.97
N LEU A 32 -5.84 -23.32 -2.45
CA LEU A 32 -4.87 -24.02 -3.30
C LEU A 32 -4.22 -25.18 -2.53
N ALA A 33 -3.85 -24.97 -1.27
CA ALA A 33 -3.33 -26.02 -0.41
C ALA A 33 -4.37 -27.12 -0.15
N ALA A 34 -5.64 -26.77 0.05
CA ALA A 34 -6.72 -27.73 0.30
C ALA A 34 -6.98 -28.69 -0.88
N ILE A 35 -6.63 -28.28 -2.10
CA ILE A 35 -6.75 -29.10 -3.32
C ILE A 35 -5.44 -29.80 -3.72
N GLY A 36 -4.40 -29.74 -2.87
CA GLY A 36 -3.11 -30.39 -3.12
C GLY A 36 -2.12 -29.58 -3.95
N GLU A 37 -2.35 -28.28 -4.15
CA GLU A 37 -1.46 -27.36 -4.88
C GLU A 37 -0.91 -26.26 -3.95
N PRO A 38 -0.15 -26.58 -2.88
CA PRO A 38 0.32 -25.57 -1.94
C PRO A 38 1.20 -24.51 -2.61
N VAL A 39 1.11 -23.27 -2.12
CA VAL A 39 1.92 -22.14 -2.58
C VAL A 39 3.09 -21.93 -1.64
N THR A 40 4.28 -21.71 -2.17
CA THR A 40 5.47 -21.44 -1.35
C THR A 40 5.38 -20.03 -0.74
N ASN A 41 6.02 -19.81 0.42
CA ASN A 41 6.09 -18.47 1.00
C ASN A 41 6.70 -17.45 0.04
N ARG A 42 7.70 -17.86 -0.74
CA ARG A 42 8.32 -17.02 -1.77
C ARG A 42 7.31 -16.60 -2.83
N ASP A 43 6.58 -17.54 -3.42
CA ASP A 43 5.56 -17.24 -4.44
C ASP A 43 4.44 -16.36 -3.87
N HIS A 44 4.06 -16.59 -2.61
CA HIS A 44 3.08 -15.75 -1.92
C HIS A 44 3.61 -14.31 -1.76
N ILE A 45 4.85 -14.12 -1.30
CA ILE A 45 5.47 -12.80 -1.19
C ILE A 45 5.54 -12.12 -2.56
N LEU A 46 6.02 -12.82 -3.58
CA LEU A 46 6.13 -12.29 -4.95
C LEU A 46 4.76 -11.84 -5.48
N GLN A 47 3.73 -12.67 -5.29
CA GLN A 47 2.38 -12.32 -5.72
C GLN A 47 1.81 -11.14 -4.94
N LEU A 48 2.03 -11.10 -3.63
CA LEU A 48 1.62 -10.00 -2.77
C LEU A 48 2.21 -8.68 -3.26
N LEU A 49 3.53 -8.62 -3.45
CA LEU A 49 4.24 -7.44 -3.92
C LEU A 49 3.85 -7.05 -5.36
N GLY A 50 3.71 -8.03 -6.26
CA GLY A 50 3.35 -7.81 -7.66
C GLY A 50 1.92 -7.30 -7.88
N GLY A 51 1.06 -7.36 -6.86
CA GLY A 51 -0.29 -6.80 -6.90
C GLY A 51 -0.44 -5.41 -6.29
N LEU A 52 0.65 -4.79 -5.84
CA LEU A 52 0.63 -3.44 -5.24
C LEU A 52 0.66 -2.33 -6.30
N GLY A 53 0.13 -1.16 -5.94
CA GLY A 53 0.13 0.06 -6.76
C GLY A 53 1.35 0.95 -6.53
N ALA A 54 1.40 2.09 -7.22
CA ALA A 54 2.56 2.98 -7.27
C ALA A 54 3.02 3.50 -5.90
N ASP A 55 2.09 3.70 -4.96
CA ASP A 55 2.39 4.18 -3.58
C ASP A 55 3.27 3.22 -2.77
N TYR A 56 3.46 2.00 -3.26
CA TYR A 56 4.26 0.95 -2.64
C TYR A 56 5.56 0.65 -3.40
N ASN A 57 5.85 1.33 -4.51
CA ASN A 57 7.00 1.01 -5.38
C ASN A 57 8.34 0.97 -4.63
N SER A 58 8.56 1.90 -3.69
CA SER A 58 9.78 1.94 -2.86
C SER A 58 9.88 0.73 -1.92
N MET A 59 8.76 0.31 -1.35
CA MET A 59 8.67 -0.88 -0.50
C MET A 59 8.86 -2.16 -1.31
N VAL A 60 8.22 -2.25 -2.48
CA VAL A 60 8.42 -3.38 -3.39
C VAL A 60 9.89 -3.52 -3.75
N ALA A 61 10.56 -2.44 -4.18
CA ALA A 61 11.99 -2.48 -4.51
C ALA A 61 12.85 -2.96 -3.33
N SER A 62 12.63 -2.40 -2.13
CA SER A 62 13.37 -2.78 -0.92
C SER A 62 13.16 -4.25 -0.55
N LEU A 63 11.91 -4.72 -0.56
CA LEU A 63 11.55 -6.08 -0.16
C LEU A 63 11.99 -7.13 -1.19
N THR A 64 11.93 -6.82 -2.49
CA THR A 64 12.43 -7.72 -3.54
C THR A 64 13.95 -7.93 -3.45
N THR A 65 14.73 -6.92 -3.06
CA THR A 65 16.19 -7.10 -2.86
C THR A 65 16.55 -8.04 -1.71
N ARG A 66 15.62 -8.30 -0.80
CA ARG A 66 15.81 -9.08 0.43
C ARG A 66 14.84 -10.25 0.53
N GLU A 67 14.22 -10.65 -0.57
CA GLU A 67 13.09 -11.59 -0.56
C GLU A 67 13.42 -12.95 0.07
N ASP A 68 14.66 -13.41 -0.11
CA ASP A 68 15.14 -14.68 0.45
C ASP A 68 15.46 -14.59 1.97
N GLU A 69 15.54 -13.39 2.53
CA GLU A 69 15.87 -13.14 3.95
C GLU A 69 14.65 -12.78 4.80
N VAL A 70 13.55 -12.33 4.18
CA VAL A 70 12.41 -11.74 4.89
C VAL A 70 11.26 -12.74 4.98
N SER A 71 10.71 -12.90 6.18
CA SER A 71 9.54 -13.77 6.40
C SER A 71 8.26 -13.14 5.85
N LEU A 72 7.31 -13.98 5.41
CA LEU A 72 5.97 -13.54 4.97
C LEU A 72 5.27 -12.68 6.04
N HIS A 73 5.40 -13.05 7.32
CA HIS A 73 4.86 -12.28 8.43
C HIS A 73 5.47 -10.87 8.52
N SER A 74 6.80 -10.76 8.37
CA SER A 74 7.49 -9.47 8.35
C SER A 74 7.03 -8.60 7.18
N VAL A 75 6.84 -9.19 5.98
CA VAL A 75 6.29 -8.48 4.82
C VAL A 75 4.90 -7.92 5.12
N HIS A 76 4.00 -8.73 5.70
CA HIS A 76 2.66 -8.26 6.09
C HIS A 76 2.73 -7.06 7.04
N THR A 77 3.54 -7.15 8.08
CA THR A 77 3.70 -6.07 9.07
C THR A 77 4.24 -4.80 8.43
N ILE A 78 5.27 -4.89 7.59
CA ILE A 78 5.85 -3.73 6.89
C ILE A 78 4.79 -3.03 6.01
N LEU A 79 4.04 -3.82 5.24
CA LEU A 79 3.02 -3.29 4.33
C LEU A 79 1.83 -2.64 5.05
N LEU A 80 1.39 -3.21 6.17
CA LEU A 80 0.33 -2.64 7.02
C LEU A 80 0.78 -1.32 7.66
N THR A 81 2.00 -1.27 8.21
CA THR A 81 2.57 -0.04 8.76
C THR A 81 2.72 1.04 7.68
N HIS A 82 3.15 0.68 6.47
CA HIS A 82 3.25 1.63 5.37
C HIS A 82 1.90 2.22 4.98
N GLU A 83 0.83 1.42 4.93
CA GLU A 83 -0.53 1.93 4.66
C GLU A 83 -0.98 2.95 5.74
N GLN A 84 -0.65 2.71 7.00
CA GLN A 84 -0.91 3.67 8.09
C GLN A 84 -0.10 4.96 7.92
N CYS A 85 1.17 4.88 7.50
CA CYS A 85 1.97 6.07 7.22
C CYS A 85 1.42 6.89 6.05
N LEU A 86 0.97 6.22 4.97
CA LEU A 86 0.35 6.87 3.82
C LEU A 86 -0.94 7.60 4.20
N SER A 87 -1.79 6.99 5.04
CA SER A 87 -3.03 7.63 5.47
C SER A 87 -2.77 8.91 6.28
N LEU A 88 -1.79 8.88 7.20
CA LEU A 88 -1.38 10.06 7.97
C LEU A 88 -0.79 11.16 7.09
N GLN A 89 0.01 10.82 6.09
CA GLN A 89 0.55 11.80 5.13
C GLN A 89 -0.55 12.48 4.31
N ASN A 90 -1.55 11.70 3.88
CA ASN A 90 -2.68 12.25 3.14
C ASN A 90 -3.52 13.19 4.00
N SER A 91 -3.73 12.87 5.28
CA SER A 91 -4.42 13.77 6.23
C SER A 91 -3.63 15.05 6.51
N ALA A 92 -2.30 14.99 6.60
CA ALA A 92 -1.46 16.18 6.82
C ALA A 92 -1.41 17.14 5.62
N ALA A 93 -1.61 16.63 4.40
CA ALA A 93 -1.67 17.44 3.19
C ALA A 93 -2.97 18.26 3.09
N GLU A 94 -4.08 17.79 3.68
CA GLU A 94 -5.37 18.49 3.68
C GLU A 94 -5.40 19.69 4.66
N ASP A 95 -4.70 19.60 5.79
CA ASP A 95 -4.60 20.70 6.77
C ASP A 95 -3.79 21.90 6.27
N HIS A 96 -2.90 21.72 5.29
CA HIS A 96 -2.02 22.77 4.78
C HIS A 96 -2.66 23.76 3.82
N ILE A 97 -3.93 23.58 3.42
CA ILE A 97 -4.64 24.50 2.51
C ILE A 97 -5.26 25.72 3.24
N ILE A 98 -5.36 25.71 4.58
CA ILE A 98 -6.15 26.72 5.31
C ILE A 98 -5.40 28.05 5.55
N PHE A 99 -4.07 28.12 5.41
CA PHE A 99 -3.29 29.31 5.82
C PHE A 99 -2.89 30.30 4.71
N ALA A 100 -3.21 30.05 3.44
CA ALA A 100 -2.72 30.91 2.33
C ALA A 100 -3.54 32.20 2.07
N ASN A 101 -4.65 32.45 2.77
CA ASN A 101 -5.56 33.56 2.44
C ASN A 101 -5.71 34.68 3.50
N LEU A 102 -4.80 34.82 4.47
CA LEU A 102 -4.76 36.03 5.32
C LEU A 102 -4.03 37.20 4.62
N THR A 103 -4.75 37.78 3.66
CA THR A 103 -4.89 39.23 3.43
C THR A 103 -3.62 40.08 3.39
N GLY A 104 -3.16 40.32 2.16
CA GLY A 104 -2.70 41.66 1.80
C GLY A 104 -3.87 42.64 1.91
N THR A 105 -3.89 43.44 2.96
CA THR A 105 -4.77 44.61 3.09
C THR A 105 -3.96 45.83 3.51
N SER A 106 -3.61 46.62 2.48
CA SER A 106 -3.68 48.08 2.46
C SER A 106 -2.92 48.89 3.53
N TYR A 107 -1.65 49.21 3.25
CA TYR A 107 -1.07 50.47 3.72
C TYR A 107 -1.54 51.61 2.80
N HIS A 108 -2.72 52.15 3.08
CA HIS A 108 -3.14 53.44 2.53
C HIS A 108 -2.53 54.55 3.42
N LEU A 109 -1.32 55.02 3.08
CA LEU A 109 -0.79 56.26 3.65
C LEU A 109 -1.59 57.43 3.08
N ASN A 110 -2.48 57.98 3.92
CA ASN A 110 -3.19 59.21 3.61
C ASN A 110 -2.28 60.42 3.86
N ASN A 111 -2.14 61.24 2.83
CA ASN A 111 -1.41 62.50 2.77
C ASN A 111 -2.12 63.58 3.61
N LYS A 112 -1.37 64.44 4.32
CA LYS A 112 -1.76 65.86 4.38
C LYS A 112 -0.58 66.80 4.65
N ARG A 113 -0.45 67.73 3.70
CA ARG A 113 0.22 69.03 3.75
C ARG A 113 -0.24 69.90 4.92
#